data_AF-A0A7U3YML2-F1
#
_entry.id   AF-A0A7U3YML2-F1
#
_cell.length_a   1.000
_cell.length_b   1.000
_cell.length_c   1.000
_cell.angle_alpha   90.00
_cell.angle_beta   90.00
_cell.angle_gamma   90.00
#
_symmetry.space_group_name_H-M   'P 1'
#
loop_
_entity.id
_entity.type
_entity.pdbx_description
1 polymer ?
#
loop_
_entity_poly.entity_id
_entity_poly.type
_entity_poly.pdbx_seq_one_letter_code
_entity_poly.pdbx_strand_id
1 'polypeptide(L)'
;MWFMILDRRCRRQGTQFFFSGLLVLVVIIFGSFLGQAAAASSPDPTEQFRPFLQKVTDVLADPTLKTVPKKEQSQRVINVVRERFDFREMSKRVLGQHWRSLNTQEQAQFEQLFTELLQYAYVGKIDEYTGQQVEFTQQRIKGDRAEVQTLLVDANKSIPISYILILRGTQWMAYDVVVEGVSLVRNYMEQFKEILLKDGYPGLVKQIENKISQLEQQQKQS
;
A
#
# COMPACT_ATOMS: atom_id res chain seq x y z
N MET A 1 -59.85 38.85 23.92
CA MET A 1 -61.08 39.61 23.62
C MET A 1 -60.63 41.01 23.21
N TRP A 2 -60.96 41.41 21.96
CA TRP A 2 -60.77 42.75 21.35
C TRP A 2 -59.35 43.01 20.78
N PHE A 3 -59.07 42.97 19.46
CA PHE A 3 -59.47 43.92 18.39
C PHE A 3 -59.28 45.38 18.88
N MET A 4 -58.55 46.32 18.26
CA MET A 4 -58.31 46.65 16.85
C MET A 4 -57.65 48.06 16.85
N ILE A 5 -57.28 48.57 15.67
CA ILE A 5 -57.27 50.01 15.29
C ILE A 5 -55.92 50.75 15.17
N LEU A 6 -55.47 50.76 13.91
CA LEU A 6 -55.12 51.90 13.03
C LEU A 6 -53.90 52.80 13.31
N ASP A 7 -52.93 52.63 12.41
CA ASP A 7 -52.42 53.61 11.44
C ASP A 7 -52.87 55.09 11.60
N ARG A 8 -51.87 55.97 11.81
CA ARG A 8 -51.85 57.33 11.23
C ARG A 8 -50.44 57.75 10.85
N ARG A 9 -50.15 57.63 9.56
CA ARG A 9 -49.50 58.61 8.66
C ARG A 9 -48.89 59.90 9.27
N CYS A 10 -47.61 60.08 8.89
CA CYS A 10 -47.06 61.26 8.19
C CYS A 10 -46.66 62.51 9.02
N ARG A 11 -45.35 62.80 9.07
CA ARG A 11 -44.85 64.13 8.73
C ARG A 11 -43.44 64.08 8.13
N ARG A 12 -43.34 64.73 6.98
CA ARG A 12 -42.22 64.91 6.06
C ARG A 12 -41.65 66.31 6.29
N GLN A 13 -40.33 66.47 6.23
CA GLN A 13 -39.55 67.69 5.93
C GLN A 13 -38.06 67.31 6.11
N GLY A 14 -37.11 67.51 5.22
CA GLY A 14 -37.07 68.07 3.88
C GLY A 14 -35.59 68.14 3.45
N THR A 15 -35.32 67.90 2.16
CA THR A 15 -34.39 68.64 1.28
C THR A 15 -32.92 68.81 1.72
N GLN A 16 -31.87 68.54 0.94
CA GLN A 16 -31.60 68.78 -0.49
C GLN A 16 -30.46 67.87 -0.99
N PHE A 17 -30.43 67.66 -2.30
CA PHE A 17 -29.41 66.96 -3.09
C PHE A 17 -28.06 67.71 -3.18
N PHE A 18 -26.96 66.98 -3.40
CA PHE A 18 -26.02 67.07 -4.55
C PHE A 18 -24.56 66.73 -4.20
N PHE A 19 -23.85 66.21 -5.22
CA PHE A 19 -22.40 65.93 -5.37
C PHE A 19 -21.94 64.51 -4.94
N SER A 20 -21.98 63.52 -5.83
CA SER A 20 -21.11 63.29 -7.01
C SER A 20 -19.82 62.53 -6.66
N GLY A 21 -19.87 61.22 -6.92
CA GLY A 21 -18.83 60.36 -7.49
C GLY A 21 -17.37 60.57 -7.08
N LEU A 22 -16.93 59.88 -6.03
CA LEU A 22 -15.55 59.38 -5.91
C LEU A 22 -15.42 58.36 -4.76
N LEU A 23 -16.17 57.26 -4.76
CA LEU A 23 -16.03 56.25 -3.69
C LEU A 23 -16.46 54.85 -4.13
N VAL A 24 -15.92 54.35 -5.25
CA VAL A 24 -16.15 52.95 -5.69
C VAL A 24 -14.84 52.18 -5.94
N LEU A 25 -13.66 52.81 -5.79
CA LEU A 25 -12.40 52.24 -6.28
C LEU A 25 -11.39 51.79 -5.20
N VAL A 26 -11.85 51.40 -4.01
CA VAL A 26 -10.95 50.86 -2.95
C VAL A 26 -11.40 49.49 -2.38
N VAL A 27 -12.59 48.98 -2.74
CA VAL A 27 -13.07 47.69 -2.22
C VAL A 27 -12.65 46.48 -3.09
N ILE A 28 -12.00 46.69 -4.25
CA ILE A 28 -11.65 45.60 -5.17
C ILE A 28 -10.29 44.93 -4.85
N ILE A 29 -9.46 45.50 -3.97
CA ILE A 29 -8.09 44.96 -3.72
C ILE A 29 -8.06 43.91 -2.60
N PHE A 30 -9.12 43.74 -1.80
CA PHE A 30 -9.09 42.88 -0.60
C PHE A 30 -9.82 41.53 -0.73
N GLY A 31 -10.28 41.15 -1.94
CA GLY A 31 -11.19 40.00 -2.13
C GLY A 31 -10.63 38.76 -2.84
N SER A 32 -9.39 38.79 -3.33
CA SER A 32 -8.90 37.76 -4.27
C SER A 32 -7.66 37.02 -3.76
N PHE A 33 -7.75 36.47 -2.55
CA PHE A 33 -6.88 35.36 -2.13
C PHE A 33 -7.77 34.21 -1.66
N LEU A 34 -8.69 33.79 -2.53
CA LEU A 34 -9.21 32.42 -2.49
C LEU A 34 -8.02 31.52 -2.83
N GLY A 35 -7.30 31.09 -1.79
CA GLY A 35 -6.28 30.07 -1.92
C GLY A 35 -6.89 28.89 -2.64
N GLN A 36 -6.45 28.65 -3.88
CA GLN A 36 -6.63 27.36 -4.50
C GLN A 36 -5.92 26.38 -3.58
N ALA A 37 -6.68 25.67 -2.76
CA ALA A 37 -6.22 24.42 -2.22
C ALA A 37 -5.93 23.55 -3.45
N ALA A 38 -4.68 23.55 -3.90
CA ALA A 38 -4.21 22.54 -4.84
C ALA A 38 -4.57 21.22 -4.18
N ALA A 39 -5.56 20.53 -4.73
CA ALA A 39 -5.85 19.17 -4.32
C ALA A 39 -4.54 18.43 -4.53
N ALA A 40 -3.85 18.09 -3.44
CA ALA A 40 -2.61 17.35 -3.50
C ALA A 40 -2.97 16.03 -4.19
N SER A 41 -2.59 15.90 -5.46
CA SER A 41 -2.75 14.67 -6.20
C SER A 41 -1.98 13.62 -5.42
N SER A 42 -2.66 12.52 -5.06
CA SER A 42 -1.97 11.38 -4.46
C SER A 42 -0.78 11.03 -5.37
N PRO A 43 0.41 10.75 -4.80
CA PRO A 43 1.56 10.41 -5.62
C PRO A 43 1.24 9.21 -6.53
N ASP A 44 1.85 9.15 -7.70
CA ASP A 44 1.59 8.07 -8.64
C ASP A 44 2.25 6.76 -8.19
N PRO A 45 1.49 5.66 -8.01
CA PRO A 45 2.06 4.40 -7.56
C PRO A 45 2.92 3.72 -8.62
N THR A 46 2.59 3.84 -9.92
CA THR A 46 3.41 3.29 -11.01
C THR A 46 4.76 3.99 -11.10
N GLU A 47 4.81 5.32 -10.96
CA GLU A 47 6.06 6.08 -10.95
C GLU A 47 6.97 5.67 -9.78
N GLN A 48 6.41 5.29 -8.63
CA GLN A 48 7.19 4.79 -7.49
C GLN A 48 7.61 3.32 -7.64
N PHE A 49 6.75 2.48 -8.20
CA PHE A 49 7.00 1.04 -8.32
C PHE A 49 7.90 0.68 -9.49
N ARG A 50 7.90 1.44 -10.59
CA ARG A 50 8.78 1.19 -11.75
C ARG A 50 10.26 1.13 -11.38
N PRO A 51 10.88 2.16 -10.76
CA PRO A 51 12.28 2.09 -10.38
C PRO A 51 12.56 1.02 -9.31
N PHE A 52 11.59 0.74 -8.43
CA PHE A 52 11.70 -0.33 -7.44
C PHE A 52 11.74 -1.72 -8.10
N LEU A 53 10.81 -2.03 -9.00
CA LEU A 53 10.79 -3.31 -9.70
C LEU A 53 12.02 -3.48 -10.59
N GLN A 54 12.50 -2.39 -11.23
CA GLN A 54 13.78 -2.41 -11.93
C GLN A 54 14.93 -2.82 -11.01
N LYS A 55 15.03 -2.21 -9.83
CA LYS A 55 16.05 -2.55 -8.84
C LYS A 55 15.96 -4.01 -8.38
N VAL A 56 14.75 -4.55 -8.22
CA VAL A 56 14.56 -5.98 -7.91
C VAL A 56 15.07 -6.84 -9.06
N THR A 57 14.70 -6.55 -10.31
CA THR A 57 15.18 -7.32 -11.47
C THR A 57 16.69 -7.20 -11.67
N ASP A 58 17.29 -6.05 -11.36
CA ASP A 58 18.75 -5.86 -11.44
C ASP A 58 19.46 -6.77 -10.43
N VAL A 59 18.94 -6.89 -9.20
CA VAL A 59 19.47 -7.85 -8.22
C VAL A 59 19.29 -9.29 -8.70
N LEU A 60 18.12 -9.64 -9.26
CA LEU A 60 17.87 -11.00 -9.78
C LEU A 60 18.77 -11.35 -10.99
N ALA A 61 19.15 -10.35 -11.78
CA ALA A 61 20.03 -10.48 -12.94
C ALA A 61 21.52 -10.55 -12.58
N ASP A 62 21.91 -10.19 -11.34
CA ASP A 62 23.30 -10.24 -10.89
C ASP A 62 23.81 -11.70 -10.91
N PRO A 63 24.82 -12.03 -11.74
CA PRO A 63 25.33 -13.39 -11.84
C PRO A 63 25.93 -13.89 -10.52
N THR A 64 26.39 -13.00 -9.64
CA THR A 64 26.92 -13.38 -8.33
C THR A 64 25.82 -13.86 -7.39
N LEU A 65 24.56 -13.44 -7.60
CA LEU A 65 23.44 -13.89 -6.79
C LEU A 65 23.30 -15.42 -6.85
N LYS A 66 23.45 -16.02 -8.03
CA LYS A 66 23.28 -17.48 -8.17
C LYS A 66 24.46 -18.30 -7.63
N THR A 67 25.59 -17.65 -7.33
CA THR A 67 26.81 -18.32 -6.83
C THR A 67 26.90 -18.42 -5.30
N VAL A 68 26.06 -17.68 -4.58
CA VAL A 68 26.06 -17.70 -3.11
C VAL A 68 25.01 -18.68 -2.56
N PRO A 69 25.10 -19.13 -1.29
CA PRO A 69 24.10 -20.02 -0.71
C PRO A 69 22.68 -19.44 -0.75
N LYS A 70 21.64 -20.27 -0.91
CA LYS A 70 20.23 -19.83 -1.02
C LYS A 70 19.79 -18.83 0.03
N LYS A 71 20.24 -19.03 1.29
CA LYS A 71 19.97 -18.10 2.40
C LYS A 71 20.53 -16.70 2.14
N GLU A 72 21.71 -16.59 1.54
CA GLU A 72 22.29 -15.31 1.16
C GLU A 72 21.56 -14.72 -0.06
N GLN A 73 21.14 -15.55 -1.02
CA GLN A 73 20.34 -15.11 -2.17
C GLN A 73 19.03 -14.45 -1.71
N SER A 74 18.26 -15.15 -0.87
CA SER A 74 17.01 -14.63 -0.32
C SER A 74 17.24 -13.36 0.49
N GLN A 75 18.34 -13.28 1.25
CA GLN A 75 18.68 -12.09 2.04
C GLN A 75 18.99 -10.87 1.16
N ARG A 76 19.70 -11.04 0.04
CA ARG A 76 19.99 -9.94 -0.89
C ARG A 76 18.70 -9.41 -1.53
N VAL A 77 17.81 -10.30 -1.96
CA VAL A 77 16.53 -9.90 -2.56
C VAL A 77 15.60 -9.26 -1.53
N ILE A 78 15.45 -9.84 -0.33
CA ILE A 78 14.55 -9.30 0.70
C ILE A 78 14.98 -7.90 1.16
N ASN A 79 16.28 -7.60 1.16
CA ASN A 79 16.79 -6.27 1.51
C ASN A 79 16.25 -5.18 0.56
N VAL A 80 16.14 -5.48 -0.73
CA VAL A 80 15.53 -4.56 -1.70
C VAL A 80 14.02 -4.54 -1.55
N VAL A 81 13.37 -5.70 -1.43
CA VAL A 81 11.91 -5.82 -1.31
C VAL A 81 11.36 -5.01 -0.13
N ARG A 82 12.08 -4.98 1.00
CA ARG A 82 11.70 -4.19 2.20
C ARG A 82 11.55 -2.70 1.96
N GLU A 83 12.13 -2.14 0.90
CA GLU A 83 11.99 -0.70 0.57
C GLU A 83 10.58 -0.30 0.16
N ARG A 84 9.79 -1.26 -0.35
CA ARG A 84 8.42 -1.02 -0.83
C ARG A 84 7.39 -2.02 -0.33
N PHE A 85 7.74 -2.90 0.60
CA PHE A 85 6.81 -3.85 1.21
C PHE A 85 6.56 -3.54 2.68
N ASP A 86 5.30 -3.36 3.06
CA ASP A 86 4.83 -3.22 4.44
C ASP A 86 4.51 -4.62 5.00
N PHE A 87 5.56 -5.34 5.42
CA PHE A 87 5.44 -6.69 5.99
C PHE A 87 4.56 -6.71 7.25
N ARG A 88 4.55 -5.61 8.03
CA ARG A 88 3.68 -5.49 9.19
C ARG A 88 2.21 -5.42 8.80
N GLU A 89 1.85 -4.62 7.80
CA GLU A 89 0.48 -4.56 7.27
C GLU A 89 0.08 -5.89 6.62
N MET A 90 1.01 -6.57 5.94
CA MET A 90 0.80 -7.91 5.40
C MET A 90 0.48 -8.91 6.51
N SER A 91 1.33 -8.99 7.54
CA SER A 91 1.13 -9.86 8.71
C SER A 91 -0.18 -9.59 9.44
N LYS A 92 -0.54 -8.31 9.63
CA LYS A 92 -1.83 -7.91 10.21
C LYS A 92 -3.01 -8.43 9.39
N ARG A 93 -2.91 -8.40 8.06
CA ARG A 93 -3.98 -8.92 7.19
C ARG A 93 -4.08 -10.42 7.25
N VAL A 94 -2.95 -11.12 7.21
CA VAL A 94 -2.90 -12.58 7.30
C VAL A 94 -3.53 -13.08 8.61
N LEU A 95 -3.26 -12.42 9.75
CA LEU A 95 -3.86 -12.82 11.05
C LEU A 95 -5.28 -12.28 11.28
N GLY A 96 -5.71 -11.28 10.51
CA GLY A 96 -7.04 -10.68 10.63
C GLY A 96 -7.35 -10.23 12.06
N GLN A 97 -8.45 -10.72 12.62
CA GLN A 97 -8.89 -10.35 13.98
C GLN A 97 -7.90 -10.77 15.08
N HIS A 98 -7.17 -11.88 14.88
CA HIS A 98 -6.22 -12.40 15.86
C HIS A 98 -5.02 -11.47 16.07
N TRP A 99 -4.69 -10.62 15.09
CA TRP A 99 -3.65 -9.61 15.25
C TRP A 99 -3.88 -8.71 16.46
N ARG A 100 -5.14 -8.36 16.75
CA ARG A 100 -5.49 -7.43 17.83
C ARG A 100 -5.36 -8.05 19.23
N SER A 101 -5.35 -9.37 19.35
CA SER A 101 -5.15 -10.05 20.63
C SER A 101 -3.66 -10.26 20.96
N LEU A 102 -2.77 -10.07 19.99
CA LEU A 102 -1.32 -10.22 20.20
C LEU A 102 -0.74 -8.96 20.83
N ASN A 103 0.19 -9.15 21.77
CA ASN A 103 1.02 -8.07 22.29
C ASN A 103 2.08 -7.63 21.27
N THR A 104 2.79 -6.54 21.55
CA THR A 104 3.78 -5.96 20.62
C THR A 104 4.93 -6.94 20.29
N GLN A 105 5.37 -7.74 21.26
CA GLN A 105 6.43 -8.73 21.07
C GLN A 105 5.96 -9.87 20.16
N GLU A 106 4.74 -10.38 20.38
CA GLU A 106 4.14 -11.42 19.54
C GLU A 106 3.90 -10.91 18.11
N GLN A 107 3.43 -9.68 17.94
CA GLN A 107 3.28 -9.05 16.63
C GLN A 107 4.61 -8.99 15.86
N ALA A 108 5.68 -8.56 16.54
CA ALA A 108 7.02 -8.49 15.94
C ALA A 108 7.59 -9.88 15.62
N GLN A 109 7.40 -10.85 16.52
CA GLN A 109 7.79 -12.24 16.31
C GLN A 109 7.08 -12.82 15.08
N PHE A 110 5.77 -12.64 14.98
CA PHE A 110 5.01 -13.15 13.85
C PHE A 110 5.42 -12.47 12.54
N GLU A 111 5.64 -11.16 12.53
CA GLU A 111 6.13 -10.43 11.35
C GLU A 111 7.47 -11.02 10.87
N GLN A 112 8.41 -11.26 11.80
CA GLN A 112 9.70 -11.84 11.48
C GLN A 112 9.55 -13.26 10.90
N LEU A 113 8.82 -14.14 11.60
CA LEU A 113 8.61 -15.52 11.17
C LEU A 113 7.89 -15.61 9.83
N PHE A 114 6.86 -14.80 9.63
CA PHE A 114 6.14 -14.78 8.36
C PHE A 114 7.02 -14.27 7.22
N THR A 115 7.83 -13.23 7.46
CA THR A 115 8.78 -12.74 6.46
C THR A 115 9.85 -13.78 6.12
N GLU A 116 10.33 -14.53 7.11
CA GLU A 116 11.28 -15.63 6.90
C GLU A 116 10.66 -16.80 6.13
N LEU A 117 9.43 -17.18 6.47
CA LEU A 117 8.65 -18.17 5.72
C LEU A 117 8.55 -17.79 4.23
N LEU A 118 8.22 -16.54 3.92
CA LEU A 118 8.12 -16.06 2.54
C LEU A 118 9.48 -16.11 1.82
N GLN A 119 10.57 -15.74 2.49
CA GLN A 119 11.90 -15.83 1.91
C GLN A 119 12.21 -17.26 1.46
N TYR A 120 12.00 -18.25 2.32
CA TYR A 120 12.27 -19.65 1.98
C TYR A 120 11.25 -20.24 1.01
N ALA A 121 9.97 -19.84 1.08
CA ALA A 121 8.94 -20.35 0.18
C ALA A 121 9.16 -19.92 -1.28
N TYR A 122 9.77 -18.76 -1.50
CA TYR A 122 9.92 -18.17 -2.83
C TYR A 122 11.36 -18.01 -3.32
N VAL A 123 12.38 -18.34 -2.53
CA VAL A 123 13.79 -18.28 -3.00
C VAL A 123 14.04 -19.14 -4.23
N GLY A 124 13.38 -20.29 -4.39
CA GLY A 124 13.50 -21.10 -5.62
C GLY A 124 13.05 -20.35 -6.89
N LYS A 125 12.16 -19.37 -6.75
CA LYS A 125 11.74 -18.51 -7.87
C LYS A 125 12.82 -17.51 -8.30
N ILE A 126 13.78 -17.21 -7.43
CA ILE A 126 14.96 -16.39 -7.79
C ILE A 126 15.80 -17.12 -8.83
N ASP A 127 15.97 -18.44 -8.70
CA ASP A 127 16.76 -19.24 -9.65
C ASP A 127 16.11 -19.34 -11.03
N GLU A 128 14.78 -19.42 -11.04
CA GLU A 128 13.94 -19.46 -12.24
C GLU A 128 13.97 -18.15 -13.04
N TYR A 129 14.52 -17.06 -12.48
CA TYR A 129 14.69 -15.81 -13.20
C TYR A 129 15.77 -15.94 -14.29
N THR A 130 15.40 -15.68 -15.53
CA THR A 130 16.24 -15.81 -16.73
C THR A 130 16.25 -14.52 -17.56
N GLY A 131 15.91 -13.38 -16.95
CA GLY A 131 15.85 -12.08 -17.63
C GLY A 131 14.44 -11.68 -18.08
N GLN A 132 13.40 -12.23 -17.45
CA GLN A 132 12.01 -11.83 -17.73
C GLN A 132 11.84 -10.32 -17.53
N GLN A 133 11.02 -9.72 -18.39
CA GLN A 133 10.76 -8.28 -18.40
C GLN A 133 9.48 -7.96 -17.61
N VAL A 134 9.43 -6.80 -16.97
CA VAL A 134 8.25 -6.33 -16.25
C VAL A 134 7.56 -5.24 -17.06
N GLU A 135 6.38 -5.55 -17.59
CA GLU A 135 5.53 -4.59 -18.30
C GLU A 135 4.41 -4.08 -17.40
N PHE A 136 4.28 -2.76 -17.26
CA PHE A 136 3.18 -2.15 -16.50
C PHE A 136 1.96 -1.99 -17.39
N THR A 137 0.81 -2.51 -16.96
CA THR A 137 -0.40 -2.55 -17.79
C THR A 137 -1.49 -1.62 -17.32
N GLN A 138 -1.70 -1.52 -16.00
CA GLN A 138 -2.76 -0.71 -15.43
C GLN A 138 -2.42 -0.28 -14.01
N GLN A 139 -2.99 0.85 -13.57
CA GLN A 139 -3.10 1.19 -12.17
C GLN A 139 -4.51 1.61 -11.79
N ARG A 140 -4.88 1.37 -10.53
CA ARG A 140 -6.14 1.83 -9.92
C ARG A 140 -5.84 2.47 -8.58
N ILE A 141 -6.37 3.66 -8.32
CA ILE A 141 -6.16 4.40 -7.06
C ILE A 141 -7.52 4.67 -6.42
N LYS A 142 -7.64 4.41 -5.12
CA LYS A 142 -8.84 4.70 -4.31
C LYS A 142 -8.41 5.14 -2.92
N GLY A 143 -8.34 6.46 -2.70
CA GLY A 143 -7.94 7.04 -1.41
C GLY A 143 -6.50 6.65 -1.06
N ASP A 144 -6.33 6.00 0.10
CA ASP A 144 -5.03 5.50 0.59
C ASP A 144 -4.66 4.11 0.04
N ARG A 145 -5.41 3.60 -0.94
CA ARG A 145 -5.19 2.30 -1.59
C ARG A 145 -4.90 2.45 -3.07
N ALA A 146 -4.04 1.58 -3.57
CA ALA A 146 -3.83 1.44 -4.99
C ALA A 146 -3.59 -0.02 -5.38
N GLU A 147 -3.72 -0.29 -6.66
CA GLU A 147 -3.32 -1.52 -7.32
C GLU A 147 -2.47 -1.15 -8.52
N VAL A 148 -1.30 -1.78 -8.64
CA VAL A 148 -0.43 -1.68 -9.82
C VAL A 148 -0.38 -3.06 -10.46
N GLN A 149 -0.78 -3.14 -11.72
CA GLN A 149 -0.81 -4.38 -12.50
C GLN A 149 0.36 -4.42 -13.48
N THR A 150 1.00 -5.57 -13.52
CA THR A 150 2.11 -5.85 -14.43
C THR A 150 1.96 -7.21 -15.10
N LEU A 151 2.72 -7.41 -16.16
CA LEU A 151 3.00 -8.69 -16.77
C LEU A 151 4.49 -8.99 -16.59
N LEU A 152 4.81 -10.15 -16.05
CA LEU A 152 6.15 -10.72 -16.12
C LEU A 152 6.26 -11.50 -17.42
N VAL A 153 6.94 -10.93 -18.40
CA VAL A 153 7.02 -11.43 -19.78
C VAL A 153 8.27 -12.30 -19.94
N ASP A 154 8.03 -13.52 -20.39
CA ASP A 154 9.02 -14.53 -20.79
C ASP A 154 8.79 -14.90 -22.26
N ALA A 155 9.73 -15.60 -22.89
CA ALA A 155 9.71 -15.88 -24.33
C ALA A 155 8.40 -16.56 -24.82
N ASN A 156 7.80 -17.39 -23.97
CA ASN A 156 6.62 -18.21 -24.33
C ASN A 156 5.40 -17.96 -23.44
N LYS A 157 5.50 -17.11 -22.41
CA LYS A 157 4.41 -16.89 -21.44
C LYS A 157 4.49 -15.50 -20.84
N SER A 158 3.33 -14.98 -20.43
CA SER A 158 3.24 -13.75 -19.65
C SER A 158 2.45 -14.04 -18.39
N ILE A 159 3.03 -13.73 -17.23
CA ILE A 159 2.43 -14.01 -15.93
C ILE A 159 1.87 -12.70 -15.37
N PRO A 160 0.55 -12.54 -15.19
CA PRO A 160 -0.02 -11.36 -14.58
C PRO A 160 0.29 -11.30 -13.08
N ILE A 161 0.80 -10.14 -12.64
CA ILE A 161 1.11 -9.84 -11.25
C ILE A 161 0.44 -8.53 -10.87
N SER A 162 -0.28 -8.49 -9.75
CA SER A 162 -0.86 -7.26 -9.21
C SER A 162 -0.31 -6.99 -7.82
N TYR A 163 0.21 -5.78 -7.60
CA TYR A 163 0.69 -5.30 -6.30
C TYR A 163 -0.41 -4.48 -5.64
N ILE A 164 -0.85 -4.89 -4.45
CA ILE A 164 -1.88 -4.17 -3.69
C ILE A 164 -1.20 -3.29 -2.65
N LEU A 165 -1.48 -1.99 -2.73
CA LEU A 165 -0.68 -0.95 -2.11
C LEU A 165 -1.47 -0.16 -1.07
N ILE A 166 -0.77 0.31 -0.05
CA ILE A 166 -1.25 1.28 0.93
C ILE A 166 -0.34 2.51 0.93
N LEU A 167 -0.92 3.70 1.00
CA LEU A 167 -0.18 4.95 1.09
C LEU A 167 0.25 5.20 2.55
N ARG A 168 1.55 5.34 2.77
CA ARG A 168 2.17 5.72 4.06
C ARG A 168 2.88 7.06 3.88
N GLY A 169 2.23 8.13 4.31
CA GLY A 169 2.70 9.49 4.01
C GLY A 169 2.66 9.74 2.51
N THR A 170 3.82 9.82 1.87
CA THR A 170 3.97 9.99 0.42
C THR A 170 4.42 8.71 -0.30
N GLN A 171 4.60 7.60 0.42
CA GLN A 171 5.16 6.36 -0.11
C GLN A 171 4.09 5.30 -0.27
N TRP A 172 4.01 4.71 -1.46
CA TRP A 172 3.19 3.53 -1.69
C TRP A 172 3.95 2.28 -1.23
N MET A 173 3.31 1.48 -0.38
CA MET A 173 3.86 0.25 0.16
C MET A 173 2.96 -0.92 -0.21
N ALA A 174 3.53 -1.95 -0.85
CA ALA A 174 2.84 -3.19 -1.12
C ALA A 174 2.60 -3.96 0.18
N TYR A 175 1.39 -4.46 0.37
CA TYR A 175 1.06 -5.36 1.46
C TYR A 175 0.50 -6.69 0.96
N ASP A 176 0.24 -6.83 -0.34
CA ASP A 176 -0.17 -8.08 -0.96
C ASP A 176 0.31 -8.13 -2.42
N VAL A 177 0.51 -9.34 -2.92
CA VAL A 177 0.84 -9.64 -4.30
C VAL A 177 -0.12 -10.70 -4.80
N VAL A 178 -0.74 -10.45 -5.95
CA VAL A 178 -1.65 -11.36 -6.62
C VAL A 178 -0.95 -11.88 -7.87
N VAL A 179 -0.63 -13.17 -7.90
CA VAL A 179 -0.02 -13.82 -9.07
C VAL A 179 -1.05 -14.73 -9.70
N GLU A 180 -1.35 -14.54 -10.98
CA GLU A 180 -2.36 -15.35 -11.70
C GLU A 180 -3.72 -15.41 -10.97
N GLY A 181 -4.11 -14.28 -10.36
CA GLY A 181 -5.37 -14.16 -9.60
C GLY A 181 -5.33 -14.73 -8.17
N VAL A 182 -4.20 -15.28 -7.74
CA VAL A 182 -4.01 -15.83 -6.39
C VAL A 182 -3.30 -14.81 -5.50
N SER A 183 -4.06 -14.23 -4.56
CA SER A 183 -3.53 -13.35 -3.52
C SER A 183 -2.71 -14.14 -2.51
N LEU A 184 -1.47 -13.70 -2.28
CA LEU A 184 -0.58 -14.27 -1.28
C LEU A 184 -1.17 -14.12 0.13
N VAL A 185 -1.64 -12.92 0.48
CA VAL A 185 -2.24 -12.65 1.79
C VAL A 185 -3.46 -13.52 2.02
N ARG A 186 -4.38 -13.62 1.05
CA ARG A 186 -5.60 -14.44 1.19
C ARG A 186 -5.24 -15.91 1.36
N ASN A 187 -4.31 -16.42 0.55
CA ASN A 187 -3.86 -17.81 0.64
C ASN A 187 -3.33 -18.16 2.04
N TYR A 188 -2.43 -17.34 2.60
CA TYR A 188 -1.92 -17.57 3.94
C TYR A 188 -2.95 -17.31 5.05
N MET A 189 -3.85 -16.35 4.87
CA MET A 189 -4.95 -16.10 5.82
C MET A 189 -5.85 -17.34 5.95
N GLU A 190 -6.20 -17.98 4.85
CA GLU A 190 -7.02 -19.20 4.85
C GLU A 190 -6.31 -20.35 5.57
N GLN A 191 -5.03 -20.59 5.25
CA GLN A 191 -4.22 -21.62 5.91
C GLN A 191 -4.06 -21.36 7.41
N PHE A 192 -3.77 -20.12 7.80
CA PHE A 192 -3.51 -19.80 9.21
C PHE A 192 -4.79 -19.74 10.03
N LYS A 193 -5.94 -19.39 9.42
CA LYS A 193 -7.23 -19.42 10.10
C LYS A 193 -7.54 -20.81 10.63
N GLU A 194 -7.31 -21.86 9.86
CA GLU A 194 -7.55 -23.24 10.30
C GLU A 194 -6.66 -23.62 11.49
N ILE A 195 -5.38 -23.25 11.45
CA ILE A 195 -4.43 -23.53 12.53
C ILE A 195 -4.78 -22.73 13.78
N LEU A 196 -5.11 -21.44 13.63
CA LEU A 196 -5.48 -20.56 14.76
C LEU A 196 -6.74 -21.05 15.48
N LEU A 197 -7.72 -21.59 14.74
CA LEU A 197 -8.93 -22.16 15.33
C LEU A 197 -8.65 -23.44 16.12
N LYS A 198 -7.70 -24.26 15.67
CA LYS A 198 -7.41 -25.57 16.27
C LYS A 198 -6.39 -25.51 17.39
N ASP A 199 -5.27 -24.81 17.15
CA ASP A 199 -4.06 -24.87 17.97
C ASP A 199 -3.66 -23.49 18.55
N GLY A 200 -4.44 -22.44 18.24
CA GLY A 200 -4.17 -21.07 18.69
C GLY A 200 -2.89 -20.47 18.12
N TYR A 201 -2.51 -19.28 18.63
CA TYR A 201 -1.30 -18.59 18.20
C TYR A 201 0.00 -19.40 18.46
N PRO A 202 0.20 -20.06 19.62
CA PRO A 202 1.39 -20.90 19.83
C PRO A 202 1.50 -22.05 18.83
N GLY A 203 0.35 -22.66 18.46
CA GLY A 203 0.30 -23.68 17.43
C GLY A 203 0.71 -23.15 16.06
N LEU A 204 0.22 -21.97 15.69
CA LEU A 204 0.60 -21.31 14.43
C LEU A 204 2.11 -21.04 14.36
N VAL A 205 2.70 -20.47 15.41
CA VAL A 205 4.14 -20.20 15.48
C VAL A 205 4.94 -21.47 15.25
N LYS A 206 4.60 -22.55 15.96
CA LYS A 206 5.26 -23.85 15.81
C LYS A 206 5.16 -24.40 14.39
N GLN A 207 4.00 -24.27 13.74
CA GLN A 207 3.81 -24.72 12.36
C GLN A 207 4.67 -23.92 11.37
N ILE A 208 4.78 -22.60 11.56
CA ILE A 208 5.63 -21.74 10.72
C ILE A 208 7.11 -22.10 10.89
N GLU A 209 7.59 -22.24 12.13
CA GLU A 209 8.98 -22.63 12.43
C GLU A 209 9.34 -23.99 11.83
N ASN A 210 8.45 -24.98 11.96
CA ASN A 210 8.62 -26.29 11.33
C ASN A 210 8.69 -26.17 9.81
N LYS A 211 7.82 -25.35 9.20
CA LYS A 211 7.79 -25.17 7.76
C LYS A 211 9.05 -24.48 7.24
N ILE A 212 9.54 -23.45 7.94
CA ILE A 212 10.82 -22.79 7.66
C ILE A 212 11.96 -23.82 7.69
N SER A 213 12.04 -24.62 8.76
CA SER A 213 13.07 -25.64 8.92
C SER A 213 13.06 -26.67 7.79
N GLN A 214 11.87 -27.10 7.36
CA GLN A 214 11.70 -28.02 6.24
C GLN A 214 12.17 -27.39 4.91
N LEU A 215 11.79 -26.14 4.63
CA LEU A 215 12.17 -25.46 3.40
C LEU A 215 13.69 -25.19 3.35
N GLU A 216 14.30 -24.82 4.48
CA GLU A 216 15.74 -24.63 4.58
C GLU A 216 16.51 -25.94 4.29
N GLN A 217 16.02 -27.08 4.81
CA GLN A 217 16.63 -28.39 4.54
C GLN A 217 16.52 -28.79 3.06
N GLN A 218 15.36 -28.56 2.44
CA GLN A 218 15.16 -28.84 1.00
C GLN A 218 16.13 -28.04 0.13
N GLN A 219 16.41 -26.79 0.51
CA GLN A 219 17.32 -25.91 -0.22
C GLN A 219 18.80 -26.25 -0.04
N LYS A 220 19.17 -26.92 1.05
CA LYS A 220 20.55 -27.43 1.23
C LYS A 220 20.82 -28.67 0.38
N GLN A 221 19.76 -29.35 -0.07
CA GLN A 221 19.83 -30.58 -0.86
C GLN A 221 19.72 -30.35 -2.38
N SER A 222 19.41 -29.12 -2.80
CA SER A 222 19.25 -28.70 -4.20
C SER A 222 20.46 -27.89 -4.67
#